data_AF-A0A7V2UZH3-F1
#
_entry.id   AF-A0A7V2UZH3-F1
#
_cell.length_a   1.000
_cell.length_b   1.000
_cell.length_c   1.000
_cell.angle_alpha   90.00
_cell.angle_beta   90.00
_cell.angle_gamma   90.00
#
_symmetry.space_group_name_H-M   'P 1'
#
loop_
_entity.id
_entity.type
_entity.pdbx_description
1 polymer ?
#
loop_
_entity_poly.entity_id
_entity_poly.type
_entity_poly.pdbx_seq_one_letter_code
_entity_poly.pdbx_strand_id
1 'polypeptide(L)'
;MGTGTGRIVLGLAGVLAAAAAGADVLVLRDGRKLSGDVSEKKETVAIRVEGQELVFGKDEVKARLKTPAELLGDRTGDVEAAKALYQEALKVPDLAAQGARMKEALAKASRAREAYAEARDLFPEDRYADLDQSLVQISQLMRLIRERIGSGVTAAATPAKAAAAAPAPRPAPAPEQAAPPPEPSALEKAFAVLADGAKRSDPAARREAEKTFEAARGRGALGDLASAALLFLREEPELPPEAGAAASDWLATGGIAGAPTLAAEGHLAAARALADPLKALGGKGEALERLAAGHLAAALAAAPPAPPDAAGACAKALGFEKSAYADIWGPPGGLAARDHAAWMESAMYDLGVAQLRKDHDRGRDFGAAYLVAHLQLRDVFARQTGWRRALAAWQGAAKGPGTAAQRAHAAAVAEALRKRMPCAACNGTHQVRCPVCRGKRKVDILCPRCEGSGRLMTLRGTFPCETCKSQGTIRDVKCTKCKETGQVECKGLTCRGPVEPPTFEALYEDAPCAACGGTGLATRRVATRCPACLGIGVRLIPKSEPEKTLDAK
;
A
#
# COMPACT_ATOMS: atom_id res chain seq x y z
N MET A 1 -3.96 57.12 -45.86
CA MET A 1 -4.88 57.33 -44.74
C MET A 1 -5.20 55.98 -44.11
N GLY A 2 -5.01 55.84 -42.79
CA GLY A 2 -5.52 54.69 -42.02
C GLY A 2 -4.53 53.60 -41.62
N THR A 3 -3.38 53.93 -41.00
CA THR A 3 -2.50 52.98 -40.31
C THR A 3 -3.06 52.66 -38.91
N GLY A 4 -3.54 51.43 -38.71
CA GLY A 4 -3.96 50.92 -37.39
C GLY A 4 -2.83 50.18 -36.68
N THR A 5 -2.13 50.87 -35.79
CA THR A 5 -1.14 50.30 -34.87
C THR A 5 -1.80 49.47 -33.77
N GLY A 6 -1.81 48.14 -33.93
CA GLY A 6 -2.16 47.19 -32.87
C GLY A 6 -0.99 47.03 -31.89
N ARG A 7 -1.15 47.55 -30.67
CA ARG A 7 -0.22 47.30 -29.55
C ARG A 7 -0.40 45.87 -29.03
N ILE A 8 0.56 45.01 -29.31
CA ILE A 8 0.71 43.72 -28.64
C ILE A 8 1.30 44.01 -27.25
N VAL A 9 0.47 43.89 -26.21
CA VAL A 9 0.92 43.90 -24.81
C VAL A 9 1.51 42.53 -24.52
N LEU A 10 2.84 42.43 -24.59
CA LEU A 10 3.59 41.28 -24.11
C LEU A 10 3.51 41.26 -22.57
N GLY A 11 2.49 40.58 -22.04
CA GLY A 11 2.36 40.30 -20.62
C GLY A 11 3.46 39.33 -20.20
N LEU A 12 4.52 39.86 -19.59
CA LEU A 12 5.59 39.11 -18.98
C LEU A 12 5.02 38.35 -17.76
N ALA A 13 4.51 37.13 -18.01
CA ALA A 13 4.13 36.19 -16.97
C ALA A 13 5.40 35.69 -16.28
N GLY A 14 5.89 36.47 -15.31
CA GLY A 14 6.92 36.05 -14.37
C GLY A 14 6.36 34.94 -13.49
N VAL A 15 6.44 33.70 -13.98
CA VAL A 15 6.32 32.50 -13.16
C VAL A 15 7.54 32.52 -12.24
N LEU A 16 7.37 33.16 -11.07
CA LEU A 16 8.21 32.91 -9.91
C LEU A 16 8.09 31.42 -9.63
N ALA A 17 9.03 30.63 -10.15
CA ALA A 17 9.32 29.30 -9.67
C ALA A 17 9.75 29.49 -8.21
N ALA A 18 8.77 29.52 -7.31
CA ALA A 18 8.99 29.38 -5.89
C ALA A 18 9.71 28.04 -5.74
N ALA A 19 11.04 28.08 -5.63
CA ALA A 19 11.82 26.94 -5.25
C ALA A 19 11.11 26.37 -4.03
N ALA A 20 10.65 25.12 -4.13
CA ALA A 20 9.91 24.47 -3.06
C ALA A 20 10.86 24.38 -1.85
N ALA A 21 10.82 25.41 -1.01
CA ALA A 21 11.47 25.40 0.28
C ALA A 21 10.81 24.24 1.01
N GLY A 22 11.53 23.14 1.18
CA GLY A 22 10.92 21.97 1.78
C GLY A 22 10.53 22.26 3.24
N ALA A 23 9.54 21.52 3.71
CA ALA A 23 8.92 21.77 4.99
C ALA A 23 9.92 21.58 6.12
N ASP A 24 9.90 22.52 7.07
CA ASP A 24 10.60 22.36 8.33
C ASP A 24 9.69 21.62 9.32
N VAL A 25 10.29 20.97 10.31
CA VAL A 25 9.58 20.31 11.39
C VAL A 25 9.80 21.06 12.69
N LEU A 26 8.72 21.56 13.27
CA LEU A 26 8.73 22.17 14.59
C LEU A 26 8.44 21.11 15.65
N VAL A 27 9.39 20.86 16.53
CA VAL A 27 9.23 19.98 17.70
C VAL A 27 8.90 20.86 18.91
N LEU A 28 7.72 20.66 19.48
CA LEU A 28 7.25 21.39 20.65
C LEU A 28 7.70 20.68 21.94
N ARG A 29 7.75 21.42 23.06
CA ARG A 29 8.09 20.88 24.37
C ARG A 29 7.05 19.89 24.92
N ASP A 30 5.82 19.94 24.41
CA ASP A 30 4.76 18.97 24.71
C ASP A 30 4.89 17.67 23.90
N GLY A 31 5.93 17.53 23.08
CA GLY A 31 6.21 16.34 22.27
C GLY A 31 5.58 16.36 20.88
N ARG A 32 4.68 17.31 20.57
CA ARG A 32 4.09 17.40 19.23
C ARG A 32 5.11 17.80 18.19
N LYS A 33 4.98 17.23 16.99
CA LYS A 33 5.81 17.52 15.82
C LYS A 33 4.90 18.04 14.71
N LEU A 34 5.22 19.20 14.16
CA LEU A 34 4.42 19.86 13.13
C LEU A 34 5.30 20.11 11.90
N SER A 35 4.88 19.61 10.74
CA SER A 35 5.56 19.83 9.46
C SER A 35 4.86 20.94 8.68
N GLY A 36 5.64 21.93 8.20
CA GLY A 36 5.13 23.09 7.46
C GLY A 36 6.16 24.20 7.27
N ASP A 37 5.72 25.34 6.74
CA ASP A 37 6.61 26.48 6.49
C ASP A 37 6.87 27.24 7.80
N VAL A 38 8.10 27.19 8.31
CA VAL A 38 8.47 27.84 9.57
C VAL A 38 9.05 29.23 9.32
N SER A 39 8.45 30.24 9.96
CA SER A 39 8.93 31.62 10.02
C SER A 39 9.25 32.01 11.46
N GLU A 40 10.47 32.51 11.69
CA GLU A 40 10.91 32.97 13.00
C GLU A 40 10.70 34.48 13.14
N LYS A 41 10.11 34.90 14.26
CA LYS A 41 9.98 36.29 14.69
C LYS A 41 10.80 36.47 15.97
N LYS A 42 10.91 37.70 16.49
CA LYS A 42 11.78 38.03 17.64
C LYS A 42 11.53 37.11 18.85
N GLU A 43 10.26 36.94 19.24
CA GLU A 43 9.84 36.17 20.44
C GLU A 43 8.99 34.94 20.13
N THR A 44 8.63 34.74 18.86
CA THR A 44 7.73 33.66 18.43
C THR A 44 8.26 32.90 17.23
N VAL A 45 7.81 31.66 17.11
CA VAL A 45 7.97 30.84 15.91
C VAL A 45 6.58 30.58 15.35
N ALA A 46 6.38 30.93 14.09
CA ALA A 46 5.13 30.69 13.39
C ALA A 46 5.33 29.60 12.34
N ILE A 47 4.46 28.61 12.31
CA ILE A 47 4.46 27.53 11.32
C ILE A 47 3.16 27.55 10.53
N ARG A 48 3.24 27.51 9.20
CA ARG A 48 2.06 27.43 8.33
C ARG A 48 1.76 25.97 8.00
N VAL A 49 0.62 25.48 8.47
CA VAL A 49 0.12 24.12 8.22
C VAL A 49 -1.23 24.25 7.51
N GLU A 50 -1.32 23.79 6.26
CA GLU A 50 -2.56 23.86 5.43
C GLU A 50 -3.16 25.27 5.33
N GLY A 51 -2.29 26.26 5.07
CA GLY A 51 -2.71 27.66 4.98
C GLY A 51 -3.03 28.32 6.32
N GLN A 52 -3.07 27.58 7.42
CA GLN A 52 -3.24 28.14 8.76
C GLN A 52 -1.88 28.43 9.41
N GLU A 53 -1.67 29.68 9.83
CA GLU A 53 -0.52 30.07 10.65
C GLU A 53 -0.78 29.70 12.13
N LEU A 54 0.09 28.84 12.68
CA LEU A 54 0.13 28.50 14.10
C LEU A 54 1.32 29.20 14.74
N VAL A 55 1.10 29.93 15.83
CA VAL A 55 2.13 30.75 16.48
C VAL A 55 2.45 30.19 17.86
N PHE A 56 3.73 29.92 18.11
CA PHE A 56 4.27 29.38 19.35
C PHE A 56 5.30 30.35 19.95
N GLY A 57 5.40 30.41 21.27
CA GLY A 57 6.54 31.06 21.93
C GLY A 57 7.82 30.27 21.71
N LYS A 58 8.98 30.95 21.64
CA LYS A 58 10.29 30.27 21.52
C LYS A 58 10.58 29.35 22.71
N ASP A 59 10.04 29.69 23.88
CA ASP A 59 10.08 28.88 25.10
C ASP A 59 9.31 27.56 24.96
N GLU A 60 8.39 27.46 24.00
CA GLU A 60 7.53 26.29 23.77
C GLU A 60 8.07 25.38 22.67
N VAL A 61 8.98 25.90 21.86
CA VAL A 61 9.67 25.16 20.80
C VAL A 61 10.88 24.48 21.42
N LYS A 62 10.92 23.16 21.31
CA LYS A 62 12.07 22.36 21.72
C LYS A 62 13.16 22.40 20.65
N ALA A 63 12.79 22.22 19.39
CA ALA A 63 13.72 22.24 18.26
C ALA A 63 12.99 22.61 16.96
N ARG A 64 13.73 23.19 16.02
CA ARG A 64 13.35 23.30 14.61
C ARG A 64 14.29 22.37 13.84
N LEU A 65 13.71 21.38 13.17
CA LEU A 65 14.46 20.40 12.39
C LEU A 65 14.27 20.71 10.90
N LYS A 66 15.37 20.86 10.18
CA LYS A 66 15.37 21.18 8.75
C LYS A 66 15.56 19.95 7.87
N THR A 67 16.11 18.89 8.45
CA THR A 67 16.46 17.67 7.72
C THR A 67 16.04 16.41 8.50
N PRO A 68 15.78 15.29 7.81
CA PRO A 68 15.57 14.00 8.46
C PRO A 68 16.74 13.58 9.36
N ALA A 69 17.98 13.91 8.99
CA ALA A 69 19.17 13.56 9.77
C ALA A 69 19.15 14.19 11.18
N GLU A 70 18.70 15.45 11.30
CA GLU A 70 18.54 16.12 12.60
C GLU A 70 17.48 15.44 13.48
N LEU A 71 16.42 14.88 12.87
CA LEU A 71 15.40 14.13 13.58
C LEU A 71 15.89 12.75 14.01
N LEU A 72 16.63 12.07 13.15
CA LEU A 72 17.13 10.71 13.39
C LEU A 72 18.22 10.71 14.47
N GLY A 73 19.10 11.72 14.52
CA GLY A 73 20.21 11.76 15.47
C GLY A 73 21.03 10.46 15.43
N ASP A 74 21.28 9.85 16.59
CA ASP A 74 22.05 8.60 16.72
C ASP A 74 21.28 7.34 16.26
N ARG A 75 20.04 7.46 15.79
CA ARG A 75 19.22 6.29 15.37
C ARG A 75 19.79 5.58 14.14
N THR A 76 20.60 6.25 13.33
CA THR A 76 21.40 5.59 12.28
C THR A 76 22.38 4.59 12.89
N GLY A 77 22.92 4.88 14.08
CA GLY A 77 23.78 3.96 14.84
C GLY A 77 23.03 2.72 15.36
N ASP A 78 21.72 2.80 15.64
CA ASP A 78 20.93 1.62 16.02
C ASP A 78 20.86 0.59 14.88
N VAL A 79 20.89 1.02 13.60
CA VAL A 79 20.92 0.12 12.44
C VAL A 79 22.24 -0.64 12.36
N GLU A 80 23.37 0.08 12.47
CA GLU A 80 24.70 -0.54 12.43
C GLU A 80 24.94 -1.43 13.65
N ALA A 81 24.48 -1.02 14.84
CA ALA A 81 24.52 -1.86 16.03
C ALA A 81 23.68 -3.14 15.86
N ALA A 82 22.49 -3.06 15.25
CA ALA A 82 21.68 -4.24 14.96
C ALA A 82 22.37 -5.19 13.98
N LYS A 83 23.02 -4.67 12.93
CA LYS A 83 23.82 -5.47 12.00
C LYS A 83 25.00 -6.15 12.71
N ALA A 84 25.73 -5.41 13.56
CA ALA A 84 26.83 -5.95 14.34
C ALA A 84 26.38 -7.09 15.27
N LEU A 85 25.31 -6.88 16.04
CA LEU A 85 24.72 -7.89 16.92
C LEU A 85 24.25 -9.13 16.15
N TYR A 86 23.66 -8.96 14.97
CA TYR A 86 23.29 -10.08 14.09
C TYR A 86 24.52 -10.89 13.66
N GLN A 87 25.57 -10.23 13.15
CA GLN A 87 26.80 -10.89 12.72
C GLN A 87 27.53 -11.59 13.89
N GLU A 88 27.50 -10.98 15.06
CA GLU A 88 28.02 -11.55 16.29
C GLU A 88 27.23 -12.79 16.71
N ALA A 89 25.89 -12.74 16.67
CA ALA A 89 25.03 -13.86 17.00
C ALA A 89 25.28 -15.07 16.10
N LEU A 90 25.59 -14.87 14.81
CA LEU A 90 25.95 -15.96 13.89
C LEU A 90 27.23 -16.71 14.31
N LYS A 91 28.12 -16.08 15.09
CA LYS A 91 29.37 -16.67 15.57
C LYS A 91 29.22 -17.38 16.93
N VAL A 92 28.08 -17.23 17.61
CA VAL A 92 27.85 -17.85 18.92
C VAL A 92 27.40 -19.30 18.75
N PRO A 93 28.12 -20.29 19.30
CA PRO A 93 27.76 -21.70 19.17
C PRO A 93 26.58 -22.10 20.08
N ASP A 94 26.45 -21.47 21.25
CA ASP A 94 25.32 -21.71 22.15
C ASP A 94 24.03 -21.09 21.59
N LEU A 95 23.01 -21.92 21.37
CA LEU A 95 21.75 -21.50 20.76
C LEU A 95 20.98 -20.51 21.65
N ALA A 96 21.09 -20.63 22.97
CA ALA A 96 20.41 -19.72 23.89
C ALA A 96 21.03 -18.31 23.83
N ALA A 97 22.36 -18.21 23.92
CA ALA A 97 23.09 -16.96 23.79
C ALA A 97 22.96 -16.35 22.38
N GLN A 98 22.98 -17.18 21.32
CA GLN A 98 22.66 -16.74 19.96
C GLN A 98 21.26 -16.13 19.89
N GLY A 99 20.25 -16.81 20.43
CA GLY A 99 18.87 -16.32 20.48
C GLY A 99 18.72 -15.01 21.25
N ALA A 100 19.45 -14.83 22.35
CA ALA A 100 19.47 -13.59 23.12
C ALA A 100 20.03 -12.41 22.30
N ARG A 101 21.17 -12.60 21.63
CA ARG A 101 21.77 -11.58 20.76
C ARG A 101 20.89 -11.23 19.56
N MET A 102 20.21 -12.23 18.96
CA MET A 102 19.25 -12.00 17.88
C MET A 102 18.05 -11.17 18.35
N LYS A 103 17.52 -11.40 19.56
CA LYS A 103 16.44 -10.58 20.13
C LYS A 103 16.90 -9.14 20.38
N GLU A 104 18.13 -8.93 20.85
CA GLU A 104 18.70 -7.60 21.02
C GLU A 104 18.86 -6.86 19.68
N ALA A 105 19.39 -7.55 18.67
CA ALA A 105 19.49 -7.04 17.30
C ALA A 105 18.11 -6.63 16.76
N LEU A 106 17.09 -7.46 16.97
CA LEU A 106 15.71 -7.18 16.54
C LEU A 106 15.14 -5.93 17.23
N ALA A 107 15.38 -5.75 18.53
CA ALA A 107 14.93 -4.58 19.27
C ALA A 107 15.61 -3.29 18.79
N LYS A 108 16.90 -3.34 18.48
CA LYS A 108 17.66 -2.22 17.87
C LYS A 108 17.12 -1.86 16.49
N ALA A 109 16.94 -2.86 15.62
CA ALA A 109 16.38 -2.65 14.28
C ALA A 109 14.95 -2.10 14.32
N SER A 110 14.13 -2.54 15.28
CA SER A 110 12.75 -2.07 15.43
C SER A 110 12.68 -0.61 15.85
N ARG A 111 13.51 -0.17 16.81
CA ARG A 111 13.62 1.26 17.19
C ARG A 111 14.11 2.14 16.04
N ALA A 112 15.08 1.65 15.26
CA ALA A 112 15.53 2.36 14.07
C ALA A 112 14.39 2.47 13.05
N ARG A 113 13.65 1.39 12.78
CA ARG A 113 12.50 1.41 11.86
C ARG A 113 11.46 2.45 12.29
N GLU A 114 11.07 2.49 13.57
CA GLU A 114 10.11 3.48 14.08
C GLU A 114 10.59 4.92 13.85
N ALA A 115 11.86 5.21 14.13
CA ALA A 115 12.44 6.54 13.93
C ALA A 115 12.48 6.94 12.44
N TYR A 116 12.86 6.02 11.55
CA TYR A 116 12.88 6.28 10.11
C TYR A 116 11.47 6.45 9.53
N ALA A 117 10.50 5.70 10.04
CA ALA A 117 9.13 5.83 9.58
C ALA A 117 8.51 7.16 10.06
N GLU A 118 8.77 7.56 11.30
CA GLU A 118 8.41 8.90 11.80
C GLU A 118 9.08 10.02 10.99
N ALA A 119 10.36 9.87 10.64
CA ALA A 119 11.03 10.83 9.76
C ALA A 119 10.36 10.92 8.40
N ARG A 120 9.98 9.78 7.81
CA ARG A 120 9.26 9.75 6.55
C ARG A 120 7.86 10.37 6.62
N ASP A 121 7.21 10.35 7.78
CA ASP A 121 5.91 11.01 8.02
C ASP A 121 6.04 12.53 8.05
N LEU A 122 7.11 13.03 8.67
CA LEU A 122 7.35 14.45 8.90
C LEU A 122 8.00 15.15 7.70
N PHE A 123 8.74 14.38 6.88
CA PHE A 123 9.40 14.82 5.66
C PHE A 123 8.83 14.04 4.45
N PRO A 124 7.63 14.41 3.99
CA PRO A 124 6.92 13.65 2.96
C PRO A 124 7.52 13.81 1.54
N GLU A 125 8.43 14.76 1.33
CA GLU A 125 8.92 15.14 0.01
C GLU A 125 9.78 14.06 -0.65
N ASP A 126 9.66 13.93 -1.98
CA ASP A 126 10.35 12.89 -2.77
C ASP A 126 11.89 13.02 -2.75
N ARG A 127 12.41 14.21 -2.41
CA ARG A 127 13.86 14.41 -2.22
C ARG A 127 14.47 13.56 -1.11
N TYR A 128 13.65 12.98 -0.25
CA TYR A 128 14.05 12.11 0.86
C TYR A 128 13.71 10.62 0.60
N ALA A 129 13.76 10.19 -0.66
CA ALA A 129 13.54 8.78 -1.05
C ALA A 129 14.57 7.80 -0.43
N ASP A 130 15.71 8.28 0.05
CA ASP A 130 16.71 7.51 0.79
C ASP A 130 16.18 6.97 2.14
N LEU A 131 15.19 7.64 2.75
CA LEU A 131 14.47 7.12 3.91
C LEU A 131 13.70 5.83 3.57
N ASP A 132 13.06 5.79 2.40
CA ASP A 132 12.33 4.61 1.94
C ASP A 132 13.29 3.43 1.71
N GLN A 133 14.47 3.69 1.12
CA GLN A 133 15.53 2.69 0.98
C GLN A 133 16.04 2.17 2.33
N SER A 134 16.24 3.07 3.30
CA SER A 134 16.69 2.71 4.64
C SER A 134 15.66 1.85 5.38
N LEU A 135 14.37 2.17 5.26
CA LEU A 135 13.27 1.37 5.82
C LEU A 135 13.24 -0.05 5.23
N VAL A 136 13.46 -0.19 3.92
CA VAL A 136 13.59 -1.49 3.26
C VAL A 136 14.76 -2.28 3.83
N GLN A 137 15.94 -1.68 3.97
CA GLN A 137 17.13 -2.34 4.52
C GLN A 137 16.94 -2.80 5.97
N ILE A 138 16.38 -1.92 6.82
CA ILE A 138 16.12 -2.25 8.23
C ILE A 138 15.13 -3.41 8.32
N SER A 139 14.10 -3.41 7.49
CA SER A 139 13.09 -4.48 7.53
C SER A 139 13.61 -5.80 6.97
N GLN A 140 14.45 -5.78 5.94
CA GLN A 140 15.17 -6.97 5.47
C GLN A 140 16.04 -7.56 6.59
N LEU A 141 16.76 -6.71 7.33
CA LEU A 141 17.51 -7.15 8.52
C LEU A 141 16.60 -7.77 9.58
N MET A 142 15.47 -7.13 9.91
CA MET A 142 14.49 -7.68 10.86
C MET A 142 13.94 -9.04 10.41
N ARG A 143 13.67 -9.22 9.11
CA ARG A 143 13.24 -10.50 8.53
C ARG A 143 14.31 -11.58 8.72
N LEU A 144 15.56 -11.29 8.34
CA LEU A 144 16.69 -12.23 8.49
C LEU A 144 16.89 -12.65 9.95
N ILE A 145 16.74 -11.70 10.89
CA ILE A 145 16.82 -11.99 12.33
C ILE A 145 15.69 -12.93 12.76
N ARG A 146 14.43 -12.64 12.38
CA ARG A 146 13.26 -13.47 12.76
C ARG A 146 13.32 -14.87 12.18
N GLU A 147 13.69 -15.00 10.90
CA GLU A 147 13.86 -16.29 10.23
C GLU A 147 14.90 -17.13 10.96
N ARG A 148 16.04 -16.53 11.33
CA ARG A 148 17.08 -17.24 12.07
C ARG A 148 16.64 -17.66 13.48
N ILE A 149 15.87 -16.82 14.17
CA ILE A 149 15.26 -17.17 15.47
C ILE A 149 14.31 -18.38 15.30
N GLY A 150 13.46 -18.39 14.27
CA GLY A 150 12.51 -19.48 14.02
C GLY A 150 13.17 -20.81 13.65
N SER A 151 14.20 -20.77 12.80
CA SER A 151 14.94 -21.97 12.37
C SER A 151 15.78 -22.59 13.49
N GLY A 152 16.30 -21.79 14.42
CA GLY A 152 17.08 -22.29 15.55
C GLY A 152 16.25 -23.06 16.60
N VAL A 153 14.98 -22.66 16.78
CA VAL A 153 14.08 -23.28 17.77
C VAL A 153 13.54 -24.63 17.29
N THR A 154 13.32 -24.79 15.99
CA THR A 154 12.77 -26.03 15.41
C THR A 154 13.80 -27.16 15.30
N ALA A 155 15.08 -26.83 15.11
CA ALA A 155 16.15 -27.82 15.03
C ALA A 155 16.42 -28.55 16.37
N ALA A 156 16.12 -27.93 17.52
CA ALA A 156 16.42 -28.50 18.83
C ALA A 156 15.36 -29.48 19.37
N ALA A 157 14.18 -29.57 18.75
CA ALA A 157 13.01 -30.22 19.36
C ALA A 157 12.39 -31.36 18.53
N THR A 158 13.09 -31.91 17.53
CA THR A 158 12.57 -33.08 16.79
C THR A 158 13.20 -34.37 17.34
N PRO A 159 12.58 -35.08 18.29
CA PRO A 159 12.98 -36.45 18.61
C PRO A 159 12.76 -37.32 17.37
N ALA A 160 13.79 -38.10 17.00
CA ALA A 160 13.76 -39.02 15.88
C ALA A 160 12.55 -39.96 15.99
N LYS A 161 11.52 -39.73 15.16
CA LYS A 161 10.37 -40.62 15.05
C LYS A 161 10.84 -41.91 14.38
N ALA A 162 10.81 -43.01 15.14
CA ALA A 162 11.16 -44.35 14.67
C ALA A 162 10.37 -44.72 13.41
N ALA A 163 11.09 -45.25 12.41
CA ALA A 163 10.54 -45.68 11.13
C ALA A 163 9.47 -46.77 11.34
N ALA A 164 8.25 -46.51 10.87
CA ALA A 164 7.18 -47.51 10.85
C ALA A 164 7.43 -48.52 9.71
N ALA A 165 7.24 -49.80 10.02
CA ALA A 165 7.49 -50.94 9.15
C ALA A 165 6.64 -50.93 7.87
N ALA A 166 7.24 -51.41 6.78
CA ALA A 166 6.64 -51.53 5.46
C ALA A 166 5.41 -52.47 5.45
N PRO A 167 4.31 -52.11 4.75
CA PRO A 167 3.17 -53.00 4.56
C PRO A 167 3.51 -54.14 3.58
N ALA A 168 2.98 -55.34 3.86
CA ALA A 168 3.14 -56.55 3.05
C ALA A 168 2.52 -56.41 1.63
N PRO A 169 3.08 -57.13 0.62
CA PRO A 169 2.63 -57.05 -0.77
C PRO A 169 1.21 -57.62 -0.95
N ARG A 170 0.35 -56.86 -1.65
CA ARG A 170 -1.00 -57.29 -2.04
C ARG A 170 -0.94 -58.27 -3.23
N PRO A 171 -1.80 -59.30 -3.28
CA PRO A 171 -1.84 -60.28 -4.36
C PRO A 171 -2.37 -59.66 -5.67
N ALA A 172 -1.85 -60.19 -6.79
CA ALA A 172 -2.15 -59.72 -8.14
C ALA A 172 -3.63 -59.95 -8.51
N PRO A 173 -4.32 -58.94 -9.08
CA PRO A 173 -5.69 -59.09 -9.56
C PRO A 173 -5.76 -59.89 -10.87
N ALA A 174 -6.81 -60.69 -10.99
CA ALA A 174 -7.18 -61.48 -12.16
C ALA A 174 -7.51 -60.59 -13.39
N PRO A 175 -7.36 -61.11 -14.62
CA PRO A 175 -7.60 -60.34 -15.85
C PRO A 175 -9.05 -59.87 -15.95
N GLU A 176 -9.23 -58.55 -15.83
CA GLU A 176 -10.51 -57.85 -15.87
C GLU A 176 -10.96 -57.64 -17.32
N GLN A 177 -12.20 -58.00 -17.60
CA GLN A 177 -12.88 -57.77 -18.88
C GLN A 177 -12.81 -56.28 -19.25
N ALA A 178 -12.49 -55.97 -20.51
CA ALA A 178 -12.37 -54.61 -21.02
C ALA A 178 -13.67 -53.82 -20.77
N ALA A 179 -13.65 -52.98 -19.73
CA ALA A 179 -14.74 -52.08 -19.41
C ALA A 179 -14.94 -51.08 -20.57
N PRO A 180 -16.19 -50.63 -20.83
CA PRO A 180 -16.45 -49.57 -21.79
C PRO A 180 -15.60 -48.33 -21.45
N PRO A 181 -15.21 -47.53 -22.46
CA PRO A 181 -14.39 -46.34 -22.24
C PRO A 181 -15.07 -45.44 -21.20
N PRO A 182 -14.33 -44.95 -20.18
CA PRO A 182 -14.90 -44.13 -19.13
C PRO A 182 -15.54 -42.88 -19.74
N GLU A 183 -16.75 -42.53 -19.27
CA GLU A 183 -17.36 -41.27 -19.66
C GLU A 183 -16.47 -40.09 -19.24
N PRO A 184 -16.34 -39.04 -20.08
CA PRO A 184 -15.56 -37.86 -19.71
C PRO A 184 -16.13 -37.23 -18.45
N SER A 185 -15.24 -36.92 -17.52
CA SER A 185 -15.53 -36.22 -16.28
C SER A 185 -16.18 -34.86 -16.55
N ALA A 186 -16.90 -34.33 -15.57
CA ALA A 186 -17.51 -33.00 -15.67
C ALA A 186 -16.47 -31.91 -16.00
N LEU A 187 -15.26 -32.02 -15.45
CA LEU A 187 -14.17 -31.08 -15.70
C LEU A 187 -13.64 -31.17 -17.14
N GLU A 188 -13.52 -32.36 -17.72
CA GLU A 188 -13.19 -32.54 -19.14
C GLU A 188 -14.26 -31.93 -20.04
N LYS A 189 -15.55 -32.14 -19.72
CA LYS A 189 -16.66 -31.50 -20.45
C LYS A 189 -16.58 -29.96 -20.38
N ALA A 190 -16.24 -29.39 -19.22
CA ALA A 190 -16.09 -27.95 -19.05
C ALA A 190 -14.91 -27.38 -19.86
N PHE A 191 -13.75 -28.06 -19.88
CA PHE A 191 -12.63 -27.67 -20.73
C PHE A 191 -12.93 -27.84 -22.23
N ALA A 192 -13.74 -28.83 -22.61
CA ALA A 192 -14.23 -28.97 -23.98
C ALA A 192 -15.14 -27.81 -24.41
N VAL A 193 -15.98 -27.27 -23.49
CA VAL A 193 -16.73 -26.03 -23.73
C VAL A 193 -15.77 -24.87 -23.95
N LEU A 194 -14.71 -24.74 -23.13
CA LEU A 194 -13.71 -23.69 -23.29
C LEU A 194 -12.92 -23.80 -24.60
N ALA A 195 -12.64 -25.00 -25.12
CA ALA A 195 -11.93 -25.15 -26.38
C ALA A 195 -12.80 -24.78 -27.61
N ASP A 196 -14.11 -24.99 -27.52
CA ASP A 196 -15.05 -24.88 -28.64
C ASP A 196 -15.75 -23.50 -28.66
N GLY A 197 -15.40 -22.67 -29.64
CA GLY A 197 -15.92 -21.30 -29.75
C GLY A 197 -17.45 -21.23 -29.90
N ALA A 198 -18.10 -22.25 -30.49
CA ALA A 198 -19.56 -22.29 -30.59
C ALA A 198 -20.18 -22.57 -29.21
N LYS A 199 -19.59 -23.49 -28.43
CA LYS A 199 -20.06 -23.79 -27.06
C LYS A 199 -19.76 -22.67 -26.07
N ARG A 200 -18.63 -21.96 -26.21
CA ARG A 200 -18.35 -20.75 -25.41
C ARG A 200 -19.38 -19.65 -25.65
N SER A 201 -19.87 -19.55 -26.88
CA SER A 201 -20.89 -18.58 -27.28
C SER A 201 -22.31 -18.96 -26.82
N ASP A 202 -22.54 -20.23 -26.47
CA ASP A 202 -23.81 -20.68 -25.89
C ASP A 202 -23.90 -20.34 -24.40
N PRO A 203 -24.85 -19.48 -23.96
CA PRO A 203 -24.97 -19.09 -22.56
C PRO A 203 -25.23 -20.26 -21.61
N ALA A 204 -25.90 -21.31 -22.04
CA ALA A 204 -26.22 -22.46 -21.19
C ALA A 204 -24.98 -23.33 -20.94
N ALA A 205 -24.27 -23.74 -22.00
CA ALA A 205 -23.02 -24.49 -21.90
C ALA A 205 -21.96 -23.72 -21.11
N ARG A 206 -21.84 -22.40 -21.35
CA ARG A 206 -20.91 -21.54 -20.63
C ARG A 206 -21.21 -21.48 -19.13
N ARG A 207 -22.48 -21.28 -18.73
CA ARG A 207 -22.87 -21.27 -17.30
C ARG A 207 -22.57 -22.60 -16.59
N GLU A 208 -22.81 -23.72 -17.26
CA GLU A 208 -22.51 -25.05 -16.69
C GLU A 208 -20.99 -25.28 -16.55
N ALA A 209 -20.20 -24.84 -17.53
CA ALA A 209 -18.74 -24.86 -17.44
C ALA A 209 -18.22 -23.97 -16.29
N GLU A 210 -18.74 -22.74 -16.15
CA GLU A 210 -18.40 -21.84 -15.05
C GLU A 210 -18.69 -22.46 -13.68
N LYS A 211 -19.86 -23.08 -13.50
CA LYS A 211 -20.22 -23.80 -12.27
C LYS A 211 -19.26 -24.95 -11.97
N THR A 212 -18.87 -25.70 -12.99
CA THR A 212 -17.92 -26.81 -12.86
C THR A 212 -16.53 -26.31 -12.47
N PHE A 213 -16.03 -25.24 -13.10
CA PHE A 213 -14.76 -24.64 -12.75
C PHE A 213 -14.76 -24.05 -11.33
N GLU A 214 -15.83 -23.39 -10.92
CA GLU A 214 -15.99 -22.89 -9.55
C GLU A 214 -15.97 -24.04 -8.52
N ALA A 215 -16.57 -25.19 -8.84
CA ALA A 215 -16.53 -26.37 -7.95
C ALA A 215 -15.14 -27.03 -7.87
N ALA A 216 -14.37 -27.00 -8.96
CA ALA A 216 -13.00 -27.54 -9.03
C ALA A 216 -11.95 -26.59 -8.45
N ARG A 217 -12.28 -25.31 -8.33
CA ARG A 217 -11.40 -24.26 -7.82
C ARG A 217 -10.84 -24.61 -6.44
N GLY A 218 -9.53 -24.42 -6.30
CA GLY A 218 -8.86 -24.70 -5.04
C GLY A 218 -8.63 -26.20 -4.75
N ARG A 219 -9.04 -27.12 -5.65
CA ARG A 219 -8.96 -28.57 -5.43
C ARG A 219 -8.03 -29.26 -6.43
N GLY A 220 -7.24 -30.21 -5.94
CA GLY A 220 -6.37 -31.06 -6.79
C GLY A 220 -5.30 -30.29 -7.57
N ALA A 221 -4.69 -30.98 -8.54
CA ALA A 221 -3.63 -30.41 -9.38
C ALA A 221 -4.16 -29.38 -10.39
N LEU A 222 -5.41 -29.51 -10.84
CA LEU A 222 -6.03 -28.66 -11.85
C LEU A 222 -6.80 -27.46 -11.27
N GLY A 223 -6.90 -27.32 -9.94
CA GLY A 223 -7.73 -26.29 -9.32
C GLY A 223 -7.31 -24.86 -9.67
N ASP A 224 -6.02 -24.62 -9.90
CA ASP A 224 -5.51 -23.31 -10.35
C ASP A 224 -5.84 -23.08 -11.83
N LEU A 225 -5.72 -24.10 -12.69
CA LEU A 225 -6.13 -24.00 -14.10
C LEU A 225 -7.64 -23.79 -14.24
N ALA A 226 -8.46 -24.47 -13.44
CA ALA A 226 -9.90 -24.25 -13.38
C ALA A 226 -10.24 -22.81 -12.96
N SER A 227 -9.49 -22.24 -12.01
CA SER A 227 -9.65 -20.83 -11.59
C SER A 227 -9.35 -19.86 -12.74
N ALA A 228 -8.26 -20.11 -13.48
CA ALA A 228 -7.90 -19.32 -14.66
C ALA A 228 -8.95 -19.43 -15.77
N ALA A 229 -9.43 -20.65 -16.06
CA ALA A 229 -10.48 -20.91 -17.04
C ALA A 229 -11.81 -20.20 -16.72
N LEU A 230 -12.23 -20.22 -15.45
CA LEU A 230 -13.41 -19.50 -14.98
C LEU A 230 -13.30 -17.99 -15.22
N LEU A 231 -12.17 -17.39 -14.85
CA LEU A 231 -11.94 -15.96 -15.06
C LEU A 231 -11.89 -15.60 -16.54
N PHE A 232 -11.21 -16.43 -17.35
CA PHE A 232 -11.17 -16.25 -18.79
C PHE A 232 -12.57 -16.24 -19.39
N LEU A 233 -13.42 -17.23 -19.07
CA LEU A 233 -14.80 -17.26 -19.58
C LEU A 233 -15.51 -15.94 -19.26
N ARG A 234 -15.50 -15.51 -17.99
CA ARG A 234 -16.17 -14.27 -17.55
C ARG A 234 -15.67 -13.01 -18.28
N GLU A 235 -14.39 -12.97 -18.64
CA GLU A 235 -13.76 -11.81 -19.30
C GLU A 235 -13.81 -11.84 -20.82
N GLU A 236 -13.96 -13.02 -21.44
CA GLU A 236 -13.90 -13.23 -22.90
C GLU A 236 -14.73 -12.21 -23.71
N PRO A 237 -16.00 -11.89 -23.34
CA PRO A 237 -16.82 -10.93 -24.09
C PRO A 237 -16.27 -9.50 -24.13
N GLU A 238 -15.34 -9.16 -23.24
CA GLU A 238 -14.78 -7.83 -23.08
C GLU A 238 -13.31 -7.74 -23.48
N LEU A 239 -12.75 -8.85 -24.00
CA LEU A 239 -11.38 -8.85 -24.46
C LEU A 239 -11.22 -7.88 -25.64
N PRO A 240 -10.11 -7.13 -25.69
CA PRO A 240 -9.72 -6.41 -26.90
C PRO A 240 -9.72 -7.36 -28.11
N PRO A 241 -10.12 -6.92 -29.31
CA PRO A 241 -10.21 -7.78 -30.49
C PRO A 241 -8.94 -8.61 -30.77
N GLU A 242 -7.77 -7.99 -30.60
CA GLU A 242 -6.47 -8.67 -30.74
C GLU A 242 -6.24 -9.79 -29.71
N ALA A 243 -6.69 -9.59 -28.47
CA ALA A 243 -6.57 -10.58 -27.40
C ALA A 243 -7.59 -11.70 -27.59
N GLY A 244 -8.81 -11.38 -28.02
CA GLY A 244 -9.84 -12.37 -28.37
C GLY A 244 -9.44 -13.26 -29.54
N ALA A 245 -8.81 -12.68 -30.58
CA ALA A 245 -8.25 -13.44 -31.70
C ALA A 245 -7.13 -14.38 -31.25
N ALA A 246 -6.12 -13.86 -30.54
CA ALA A 246 -5.02 -14.67 -30.01
C ALA A 246 -5.50 -15.81 -29.09
N ALA A 247 -6.53 -15.54 -28.27
CA ALA A 247 -7.13 -16.56 -27.42
C ALA A 247 -7.84 -17.65 -28.25
N SER A 248 -8.62 -17.24 -29.26
CA SER A 248 -9.32 -18.18 -30.15
C SER A 248 -8.35 -19.07 -30.91
N ASP A 249 -7.27 -18.50 -31.45
CA ASP A 249 -6.23 -19.23 -32.16
C ASP A 249 -5.55 -20.25 -31.24
N TRP A 250 -5.15 -19.85 -30.03
CA TRP A 250 -4.52 -20.76 -29.09
C TRP A 250 -5.48 -21.88 -28.64
N LEU A 251 -6.73 -21.56 -28.35
CA LEU A 251 -7.75 -22.57 -27.97
C LEU A 251 -7.99 -23.58 -29.10
N ALA A 252 -7.94 -23.15 -30.35
CA ALA A 252 -8.09 -24.02 -31.53
C ALA A 252 -6.93 -25.01 -31.71
N THR A 253 -5.74 -24.74 -31.14
CA THR A 253 -4.60 -25.70 -31.18
C THR A 253 -4.79 -26.92 -30.27
N GLY A 254 -5.89 -26.98 -29.49
CA GLY A 254 -6.18 -28.10 -28.61
C GLY A 254 -5.44 -28.06 -27.26
N GLY A 255 -4.70 -26.97 -26.98
CA GLY A 255 -3.92 -26.82 -25.75
C GLY A 255 -4.71 -26.95 -24.44
N ILE A 256 -6.04 -26.81 -24.48
CA ILE A 256 -6.91 -26.86 -23.31
C ILE A 256 -7.93 -28.00 -23.29
N ALA A 257 -8.32 -28.55 -24.45
CA ALA A 257 -9.43 -29.52 -24.55
C ALA A 257 -9.13 -30.83 -23.79
N GLY A 258 -7.86 -31.25 -23.77
CA GLY A 258 -7.38 -32.41 -23.02
C GLY A 258 -6.73 -32.07 -21.68
N ALA A 259 -6.88 -30.85 -21.17
CA ALA A 259 -6.12 -30.39 -20.01
C ALA A 259 -6.17 -31.33 -18.79
N PRO A 260 -7.30 -31.99 -18.45
CA PRO A 260 -7.35 -32.89 -17.31
C PRO A 260 -6.51 -34.16 -17.42
N THR A 261 -6.14 -34.56 -18.63
CA THR A 261 -5.37 -35.78 -18.91
C THR A 261 -3.91 -35.48 -19.28
N LEU A 262 -3.51 -34.21 -19.35
CA LEU A 262 -2.13 -33.84 -19.67
C LEU A 262 -1.17 -34.23 -18.53
N ALA A 263 -0.02 -34.78 -18.92
CA ALA A 263 1.14 -34.88 -18.04
C ALA A 263 1.77 -33.49 -17.81
N ALA A 264 2.74 -33.42 -16.90
CA ALA A 264 3.46 -32.19 -16.57
C ALA A 264 4.07 -31.51 -17.81
N GLU A 265 4.66 -32.30 -18.72
CA GLU A 265 5.27 -31.83 -19.97
C GLU A 265 4.23 -31.23 -20.91
N GLY A 266 3.04 -31.85 -20.99
CA GLY A 266 1.92 -31.35 -21.79
C GLY A 266 1.43 -29.99 -21.29
N HIS A 267 1.32 -29.84 -19.97
CA HIS A 267 0.98 -28.55 -19.38
C HIS A 267 2.06 -27.48 -19.61
N LEU A 268 3.35 -27.83 -19.51
CA LEU A 268 4.44 -26.90 -19.85
C LEU A 268 4.41 -26.48 -21.31
N ALA A 269 4.15 -27.41 -22.24
CA ALA A 269 4.04 -27.10 -23.67
C ALA A 269 2.86 -26.15 -23.95
N ALA A 270 1.69 -26.44 -23.35
CA ALA A 270 0.50 -25.60 -23.47
C ALA A 270 0.74 -24.18 -22.91
N ALA A 271 1.40 -24.06 -21.75
CA ALA A 271 1.78 -22.78 -21.18
C ALA A 271 2.77 -22.04 -22.09
N ARG A 272 3.83 -22.71 -22.55
CA ARG A 272 4.87 -22.11 -23.40
C ARG A 272 4.32 -21.58 -24.73
N ALA A 273 3.32 -22.23 -25.30
CA ALA A 273 2.65 -21.79 -26.53
C ALA A 273 1.98 -20.41 -26.42
N LEU A 274 1.70 -19.93 -25.20
CA LEU A 274 1.16 -18.59 -24.95
C LEU A 274 2.23 -17.49 -24.87
N ALA A 275 3.53 -17.84 -24.83
CA ALA A 275 4.60 -16.86 -24.66
C ALA A 275 4.65 -15.80 -25.77
N ASP A 276 4.62 -16.22 -27.03
CA ASP A 276 4.70 -15.30 -28.17
C ASP A 276 3.42 -14.45 -28.32
N PRO A 277 2.19 -15.01 -28.21
CA PRO A 277 0.97 -14.20 -28.15
C PRO A 277 0.99 -13.15 -27.04
N LEU A 278 1.40 -13.51 -25.82
CA LEU A 278 1.46 -12.57 -24.70
C LEU A 278 2.45 -11.43 -24.94
N LYS A 279 3.61 -11.75 -25.52
CA LYS A 279 4.60 -10.75 -25.91
C LYS A 279 4.05 -9.79 -26.96
N ALA A 280 3.31 -10.30 -27.95
CA ALA A 280 2.70 -9.49 -28.99
C ALA A 280 1.58 -8.57 -28.46
N LEU A 281 0.81 -9.03 -27.47
CA LEU A 281 -0.32 -8.28 -26.90
C LEU A 281 0.08 -7.13 -25.97
N GLY A 282 1.31 -7.11 -25.46
CA GLY A 282 1.87 -5.96 -24.73
C GLY A 282 0.99 -5.46 -23.56
N GLY A 283 0.71 -6.34 -22.60
CA GLY A 283 -0.10 -6.03 -21.40
C GLY A 283 -1.62 -6.13 -21.60
N LYS A 284 -2.11 -6.29 -22.83
CA LYS A 284 -3.53 -6.54 -23.13
C LYS A 284 -3.95 -8.02 -22.99
N GLY A 285 -2.99 -8.90 -22.74
CA GLY A 285 -3.17 -10.35 -22.68
C GLY A 285 -3.41 -10.92 -21.28
N GLU A 286 -3.87 -10.15 -20.30
CA GLU A 286 -3.97 -10.62 -18.90
C GLU A 286 -4.81 -11.90 -18.74
N ALA A 287 -5.89 -12.06 -19.50
CA ALA A 287 -6.72 -13.27 -19.45
C ALA A 287 -5.95 -14.51 -19.94
N LEU A 288 -5.15 -14.36 -21.01
CA LEU A 288 -4.27 -15.41 -21.53
C LEU A 288 -3.09 -15.67 -20.59
N GLU A 289 -2.59 -14.64 -19.91
CA GLU A 289 -1.53 -14.76 -18.91
C GLU A 289 -1.99 -15.64 -17.74
N ARG A 290 -3.24 -15.45 -17.30
CA ARG A 290 -3.88 -16.30 -16.28
C ARG A 290 -4.00 -17.75 -16.76
N LEU A 291 -4.40 -18.00 -18.00
CA LEU A 291 -4.44 -19.36 -18.55
C LEU A 291 -3.04 -20.01 -18.59
N ALA A 292 -2.02 -19.27 -19.05
CA ALA A 292 -0.64 -19.74 -19.04
C ALA A 292 -0.15 -20.09 -17.63
N ALA A 293 -0.45 -19.22 -16.66
CA ALA A 293 -0.16 -19.45 -15.25
C ALA A 293 -0.92 -20.66 -14.68
N GLY A 294 -2.17 -20.87 -15.08
CA GLY A 294 -2.96 -22.04 -14.72
C GLY A 294 -2.32 -23.34 -15.21
N HIS A 295 -1.84 -23.39 -16.45
CA HIS A 295 -1.13 -24.55 -16.99
C HIS A 295 0.22 -24.76 -16.27
N LEU A 296 0.99 -23.71 -16.05
CA LEU A 296 2.25 -23.81 -15.28
C LEU A 296 2.00 -24.31 -13.85
N ALA A 297 0.95 -23.83 -13.18
CA ALA A 297 0.54 -24.29 -11.85
C ALA A 297 0.15 -25.77 -11.85
N ALA A 298 -0.58 -26.23 -12.88
CA ALA A 298 -0.93 -27.63 -13.05
C ALA A 298 0.31 -28.52 -13.27
N ALA A 299 1.28 -28.07 -14.08
CA ALA A 299 2.54 -28.78 -14.28
C ALA A 299 3.35 -28.93 -12.97
N LEU A 300 3.38 -27.89 -12.14
CA LEU A 300 4.02 -27.90 -10.82
C LEU A 300 3.27 -28.77 -9.79
N ALA A 301 1.99 -29.06 -10.02
CA ALA A 301 1.15 -29.86 -9.14
C ALA A 301 0.95 -31.31 -9.61
N ALA A 302 1.38 -31.64 -10.82
CA ALA A 302 1.28 -32.95 -11.43
C ALA A 302 2.06 -34.02 -10.64
N ALA A 303 1.76 -35.29 -10.91
CA ALA A 303 2.46 -36.44 -10.33
C ALA A 303 2.99 -37.35 -11.46
N PRO A 304 4.30 -37.37 -11.74
CA PRO A 304 5.34 -36.56 -11.09
C PRO A 304 5.24 -35.06 -11.43
N PRO A 305 5.75 -34.16 -10.56
CA PRO A 305 5.77 -32.73 -10.85
C PRO A 305 6.83 -32.43 -11.93
N ALA A 306 6.62 -31.35 -12.67
CA ALA A 306 7.58 -30.87 -13.65
C ALA A 306 8.98 -30.63 -13.01
N PRO A 307 10.09 -30.96 -13.71
CA PRO A 307 11.42 -30.62 -13.26
C PRO A 307 11.57 -29.10 -13.02
N PRO A 308 12.20 -28.65 -11.92
CA PRO A 308 12.32 -27.22 -11.58
C PRO A 308 12.91 -26.36 -12.69
N ASP A 309 13.90 -26.88 -13.43
CA ASP A 309 14.55 -26.16 -14.53
C ASP A 309 13.62 -25.96 -15.73
N ALA A 310 12.82 -26.98 -16.07
CA ALA A 310 11.85 -26.91 -17.16
C ALA A 310 10.72 -25.93 -16.83
N ALA A 311 10.20 -25.99 -15.59
CA ALA A 311 9.20 -25.05 -15.10
C ALA A 311 9.75 -23.61 -15.07
N GLY A 312 10.99 -23.41 -14.60
CA GLY A 312 11.66 -22.12 -14.59
C GLY A 312 11.91 -21.55 -15.99
N ALA A 313 12.30 -22.39 -16.96
CA ALA A 313 12.44 -21.98 -18.36
C ALA A 313 11.10 -21.56 -18.96
N CYS A 314 10.02 -22.31 -18.69
CA CYS A 314 8.67 -21.96 -19.11
C CYS A 314 8.16 -20.67 -18.46
N ALA A 315 8.43 -20.45 -17.17
CA ALA A 315 8.04 -19.23 -16.47
C ALA A 315 8.75 -17.99 -17.07
N LYS A 316 10.08 -18.05 -17.25
CA LYS A 316 10.86 -16.96 -17.88
C LYS A 316 10.39 -16.64 -19.30
N ALA A 317 10.05 -17.69 -20.04
CA ALA A 317 9.46 -17.60 -21.37
C ALA A 317 8.15 -16.79 -21.41
N LEU A 318 7.33 -16.90 -20.36
CA LEU A 318 6.09 -16.14 -20.18
C LEU A 318 6.33 -14.71 -19.65
N GLY A 319 7.59 -14.32 -19.41
CA GLY A 319 7.92 -13.06 -18.74
C GLY A 319 7.65 -13.09 -17.23
N PHE A 320 7.50 -14.27 -16.63
CA PHE A 320 7.32 -14.41 -15.19
C PHE A 320 8.66 -14.34 -14.48
N GLU A 321 8.61 -13.80 -13.27
CA GLU A 321 9.73 -13.68 -12.36
C GLU A 321 9.53 -14.65 -11.18
N LYS A 322 10.63 -15.03 -10.54
CA LYS A 322 10.59 -15.78 -9.29
C LYS A 322 10.55 -14.79 -8.14
N SER A 323 9.63 -14.98 -7.19
CA SER A 323 9.59 -14.14 -5.98
C SER A 323 10.91 -14.19 -5.23
N ALA A 324 11.35 -13.05 -4.69
CA ALA A 324 12.47 -12.98 -3.76
C ALA A 324 12.10 -13.46 -2.33
N TYR A 325 10.81 -13.67 -2.08
CA TYR A 325 10.26 -13.97 -0.75
C TYR A 325 9.69 -15.38 -0.63
N ALA A 326 9.35 -16.03 -1.76
CA ALA A 326 8.77 -17.36 -1.79
C ALA A 326 9.23 -18.15 -3.03
N ASP A 327 9.14 -19.48 -2.96
CA ASP A 327 9.38 -20.36 -4.10
C ASP A 327 8.17 -20.38 -5.06
N ILE A 328 7.80 -19.20 -5.56
CA ILE A 328 6.65 -18.98 -6.43
C ILE A 328 7.05 -18.14 -7.64
N TRP A 329 6.49 -18.49 -8.80
CA TRP A 329 6.64 -17.74 -10.04
C TRP A 329 5.41 -16.86 -10.29
N GLY A 330 5.56 -15.76 -11.00
CA GLY A 330 4.40 -15.01 -11.48
C GLY A 330 4.78 -13.75 -12.26
N PRO A 331 3.82 -13.11 -12.93
CA PRO A 331 3.99 -11.76 -13.46
C PRO A 331 4.27 -10.77 -12.31
N PRO A 332 4.96 -9.63 -12.57
CA PRO A 332 5.28 -8.64 -11.54
C PRO A 332 4.06 -8.18 -10.72
N GLY A 333 2.91 -7.92 -11.36
CA GLY A 333 1.70 -7.50 -10.66
C GLY A 333 1.04 -8.57 -9.79
N GLY A 334 1.27 -9.85 -10.09
CA GLY A 334 0.81 -10.97 -9.27
C GLY A 334 1.75 -11.28 -8.11
N LEU A 335 3.06 -11.13 -8.30
CA LEU A 335 4.05 -11.14 -7.21
C LEU A 335 3.78 -10.01 -6.21
N ALA A 336 3.49 -8.79 -6.70
CA ALA A 336 3.07 -7.66 -5.87
C ALA A 336 1.87 -7.99 -4.97
N ALA A 337 0.86 -8.68 -5.52
CA ALA A 337 -0.33 -9.11 -4.78
C ALA A 337 -0.01 -10.18 -3.74
N ARG A 338 0.88 -11.13 -4.07
CA ARG A 338 1.33 -12.15 -3.12
C ARG A 338 2.07 -11.52 -1.94
N ASP A 339 2.98 -10.60 -2.23
CA ASP A 339 3.77 -9.92 -1.21
C ASP A 339 2.88 -8.97 -0.39
N HIS A 340 1.87 -8.34 -1.01
CA HIS A 340 0.81 -7.57 -0.33
C HIS A 340 0.13 -8.36 0.78
N ALA A 341 -0.32 -9.58 0.49
CA ALA A 341 -0.94 -10.45 1.49
C ALA A 341 0.01 -10.74 2.66
N ALA A 342 1.30 -10.94 2.40
CA ALA A 342 2.30 -11.17 3.45
C ALA A 342 2.55 -9.92 4.32
N TRP A 343 2.55 -8.71 3.75
CA TRP A 343 2.66 -7.47 4.52
C TRP A 343 1.40 -7.18 5.35
N MET A 344 0.22 -7.55 4.84
CA MET A 344 -1.03 -7.48 5.59
C MET A 344 -1.00 -8.38 6.82
N GLU A 345 -0.60 -9.65 6.67
CA GLU A 345 -0.51 -10.61 7.77
C GLU A 345 0.51 -10.20 8.84
N SER A 346 1.63 -9.62 8.40
CA SER A 346 2.71 -9.19 9.32
C SER A 346 2.56 -7.78 9.90
N ALA A 347 1.52 -7.03 9.51
CA ALA A 347 1.32 -5.62 9.83
C ALA A 347 2.53 -4.72 9.51
N MET A 348 3.32 -5.10 8.49
CA MET A 348 4.50 -4.35 8.03
C MET A 348 4.14 -3.46 6.82
N TYR A 349 3.14 -2.60 7.01
CA TYR A 349 2.51 -1.84 5.93
C TYR A 349 3.46 -0.83 5.25
N ASP A 350 4.19 -0.05 6.04
CA ASP A 350 5.18 0.93 5.58
C ASP A 350 6.28 0.30 4.70
N LEU A 351 6.79 -0.88 5.10
CA LEU A 351 7.73 -1.65 4.31
C LEU A 351 7.11 -2.07 2.98
N GLY A 352 5.89 -2.61 3.03
CA GLY A 352 5.20 -3.01 1.81
C GLY A 352 4.99 -1.85 0.85
N VAL A 353 4.69 -0.65 1.37
CA VAL A 353 4.61 0.58 0.56
C VAL A 353 5.95 0.90 -0.10
N ALA A 354 7.05 0.90 0.66
CA ALA A 354 8.38 1.22 0.15
C ALA A 354 8.86 0.18 -0.88
N GLN A 355 8.64 -1.10 -0.62
CA GLN A 355 9.04 -2.20 -1.50
C GLN A 355 8.20 -2.21 -2.79
N LEU A 356 6.87 -2.09 -2.70
CA LEU A 356 6.02 -2.03 -3.88
C LEU A 356 6.33 -0.83 -4.76
N ARG A 357 6.62 0.33 -4.16
CA ARG A 357 7.10 1.48 -4.94
C ARG A 357 8.41 1.13 -5.60
N LYS A 358 9.43 0.69 -4.88
CA LYS A 358 10.73 0.33 -5.49
C LYS A 358 10.60 -0.64 -6.67
N ASP A 359 9.77 -1.68 -6.52
CA ASP A 359 9.65 -2.74 -7.51
C ASP A 359 8.69 -2.38 -8.66
N HIS A 360 7.71 -1.50 -8.41
CA HIS A 360 6.61 -1.22 -9.35
C HIS A 360 6.34 0.28 -9.65
N ASP A 361 7.17 1.24 -9.17
CA ASP A 361 7.04 2.70 -9.44
C ASP A 361 7.24 3.06 -10.92
N ARG A 362 7.60 2.09 -11.76
CA ARG A 362 7.79 2.28 -13.21
C ARG A 362 6.48 2.62 -13.95
N GLY A 363 5.41 2.92 -13.23
CA GLY A 363 4.50 4.00 -13.59
C GLY A 363 3.33 3.64 -14.51
N ARG A 364 2.91 2.37 -14.59
CA ARG A 364 1.85 1.99 -15.56
C ARG A 364 0.79 1.00 -15.10
N ASP A 365 0.83 0.46 -13.89
CA ASP A 365 -0.16 -0.52 -13.43
C ASP A 365 -1.06 0.05 -12.34
N PHE A 366 -2.37 0.07 -12.60
CA PHE A 366 -3.39 0.48 -11.63
C PHE A 366 -3.31 -0.38 -10.37
N GLY A 367 -3.14 -1.69 -10.53
CA GLY A 367 -3.21 -2.60 -9.38
C GLY A 367 -2.04 -2.40 -8.42
N ALA A 368 -0.81 -2.20 -8.90
CA ALA A 368 0.32 -1.82 -8.03
C ALA A 368 0.03 -0.52 -7.24
N ALA A 369 -0.49 0.52 -7.91
CA ALA A 369 -0.88 1.77 -7.24
C ALA A 369 -2.00 1.55 -6.21
N TYR A 370 -2.96 0.68 -6.52
CA TYR A 370 -4.05 0.29 -5.63
C TYR A 370 -3.55 -0.47 -4.39
N LEU A 371 -2.64 -1.43 -4.55
CA LEU A 371 -2.00 -2.16 -3.44
C LEU A 371 -1.23 -1.20 -2.52
N VAL A 372 -0.47 -0.26 -3.08
CA VAL A 372 0.24 0.79 -2.32
C VAL A 372 -0.74 1.66 -1.54
N ALA A 373 -1.83 2.12 -2.17
CA ALA A 373 -2.83 2.95 -1.51
C ALA A 373 -3.54 2.20 -0.38
N HIS A 374 -3.84 0.92 -0.56
CA HIS A 374 -4.41 0.07 0.48
C HIS A 374 -3.46 -0.14 1.66
N LEU A 375 -2.17 -0.43 1.43
CA LEU A 375 -1.20 -0.55 2.52
C LEU A 375 -1.01 0.77 3.27
N GLN A 376 -0.94 1.91 2.57
CA GLN A 376 -0.87 3.20 3.24
C GLN A 376 -2.09 3.46 4.11
N LEU A 377 -3.28 3.11 3.63
CA LEU A 377 -4.49 3.24 4.43
C LEU A 377 -4.42 2.39 5.70
N ARG A 378 -3.97 1.14 5.60
CA ARG A 378 -3.80 0.23 6.75
C ARG A 378 -2.74 0.74 7.72
N ASP A 379 -1.63 1.30 7.23
CA ASP A 379 -0.60 1.94 8.05
C ASP A 379 -1.16 3.12 8.86
N VAL A 380 -1.93 3.99 8.19
CA VAL A 380 -2.56 5.15 8.81
C VAL A 380 -3.54 4.73 9.91
N PHE A 381 -4.32 3.66 9.73
CA PHE A 381 -5.20 3.17 10.78
C PHE A 381 -4.44 2.54 11.96
N ALA A 382 -3.34 1.85 11.68
CA ALA A 382 -2.51 1.26 12.74
C ALA A 382 -1.81 2.33 13.59
N ARG A 383 -1.41 3.46 12.99
CA ARG A 383 -0.63 4.51 13.67
C ARG A 383 -1.42 5.74 14.06
N GLN A 384 -2.60 5.92 13.48
CA GLN A 384 -3.42 7.14 13.56
C GLN A 384 -2.71 8.41 13.06
N THR A 385 -1.66 8.27 12.24
CA THR A 385 -0.88 9.35 11.62
C THR A 385 -0.75 9.12 10.12
N GLY A 386 -0.25 10.09 9.34
CA GLY A 386 0.03 9.89 7.92
C GLY A 386 -1.16 9.98 6.96
N TRP A 387 -2.34 10.43 7.42
CA TRP A 387 -3.59 10.55 6.65
C TRP A 387 -3.44 11.20 5.27
N ARG A 388 -2.60 12.24 5.15
CA ARG A 388 -2.37 12.92 3.87
C ARG A 388 -1.69 12.05 2.83
N ARG A 389 -0.75 11.19 3.25
CA ARG A 389 -0.05 10.29 2.31
C ARG A 389 -1.02 9.25 1.78
N ALA A 390 -1.81 8.62 2.65
CA ALA A 390 -2.85 7.70 2.22
C ALA A 390 -3.83 8.37 1.26
N LEU A 391 -4.30 9.59 1.57
CA LEU A 391 -5.15 10.35 0.66
C LEU A 391 -4.47 10.65 -0.68
N ALA A 392 -3.19 11.03 -0.68
CA ALA A 392 -2.42 11.29 -1.89
C ALA A 392 -2.23 10.01 -2.73
N ALA A 393 -1.98 8.85 -2.11
CA ALA A 393 -1.88 7.58 -2.83
C ALA A 393 -3.20 7.18 -3.49
N TRP A 394 -4.32 7.32 -2.80
CA TRP A 394 -5.65 7.06 -3.38
C TRP A 394 -5.99 8.04 -4.52
N GLN A 395 -5.65 9.33 -4.37
CA GLN A 395 -5.79 10.30 -5.45
C GLN A 395 -4.85 10.00 -6.63
N GLY A 396 -3.64 9.49 -6.36
CA GLY A 396 -2.70 9.04 -7.36
C GLY A 396 -3.26 7.87 -8.17
N ALA A 397 -3.78 6.85 -7.49
CA ALA A 397 -4.46 5.73 -8.14
C ALA A 397 -5.67 6.19 -8.96
N ALA A 398 -6.48 7.12 -8.44
CA ALA A 398 -7.63 7.68 -9.14
C ALA A 398 -7.28 8.48 -10.40
N LYS A 399 -6.06 9.03 -10.48
CA LYS A 399 -5.55 9.77 -11.65
C LYS A 399 -4.65 8.91 -12.56
N GLY A 400 -4.30 7.72 -12.10
CA GLY A 400 -3.34 6.84 -12.73
C GLY A 400 -3.89 6.08 -13.95
N PRO A 401 -3.06 5.20 -14.53
CA PRO A 401 -3.52 4.23 -15.53
C PRO A 401 -4.59 3.34 -14.90
N GLY A 402 -5.60 2.92 -15.67
CA GLY A 402 -6.69 2.06 -15.19
C GLY A 402 -7.96 2.20 -16.03
N THR A 403 -8.98 1.40 -15.75
CA THR A 403 -10.31 1.58 -16.35
C THR A 403 -11.04 2.76 -15.70
N ALA A 404 -12.11 3.26 -16.33
CA ALA A 404 -12.94 4.31 -15.75
C ALA A 404 -13.55 3.88 -14.40
N ALA A 405 -14.01 2.62 -14.30
CA ALA A 405 -14.57 2.06 -13.07
C ALA A 405 -13.52 1.98 -11.95
N GLN A 406 -12.31 1.51 -12.26
CA GLN A 406 -11.18 1.45 -11.33
C GLN A 406 -10.82 2.83 -10.77
N ARG A 407 -10.67 3.84 -11.64
CA ARG A 407 -10.39 5.22 -11.22
C ARG A 407 -11.53 5.81 -10.40
N ALA A 408 -12.78 5.57 -10.78
CA ALA A 408 -13.94 6.04 -10.04
C ALA A 408 -14.01 5.42 -8.63
N HIS A 409 -13.73 4.12 -8.51
CA HIS A 409 -13.62 3.44 -7.21
C HIS A 409 -12.53 4.09 -6.35
N ALA A 410 -11.31 4.25 -6.86
CA ALA A 410 -10.23 4.90 -6.10
C ALA A 410 -10.56 6.35 -5.70
N ALA A 411 -11.28 7.09 -6.55
CA ALA A 411 -11.75 8.44 -6.23
C ALA A 411 -12.79 8.44 -5.10
N ALA A 412 -13.74 7.51 -5.12
CA ALA A 412 -14.73 7.34 -4.05
C ALA A 412 -14.03 6.98 -2.72
N VAL A 413 -13.03 6.10 -2.75
CA VAL A 413 -12.20 5.78 -1.60
C VAL A 413 -11.46 7.01 -1.05
N ALA A 414 -10.88 7.82 -1.93
CA ALA A 414 -10.23 9.08 -1.56
C ALA A 414 -11.21 10.09 -0.94
N GLU A 415 -12.44 10.20 -1.45
CA GLU A 415 -13.45 11.10 -0.90
C GLU A 415 -13.96 10.63 0.47
N ALA A 416 -14.19 9.32 0.65
CA ALA A 416 -14.53 8.75 1.96
C ALA A 416 -13.46 9.11 3.00
N LEU A 417 -12.18 8.93 2.65
CA LEU A 417 -11.05 9.28 3.49
C LEU A 417 -10.98 10.79 3.76
N ARG A 418 -11.15 11.63 2.75
CA ARG A 418 -11.14 13.10 2.87
C ARG A 418 -12.23 13.62 3.81
N LYS A 419 -13.41 13.00 3.81
CA LYS A 419 -14.53 13.39 4.69
C LYS A 419 -14.27 13.09 6.17
N ARG A 420 -13.37 12.16 6.46
CA ARG A 420 -13.19 11.56 7.79
C ARG A 420 -11.81 11.76 8.39
N MET A 421 -10.82 12.14 7.58
CA MET A 421 -9.47 12.38 8.09
C MET A 421 -9.45 13.57 9.06
N PRO A 422 -8.70 13.48 10.17
CA PRO A 422 -8.54 14.59 11.09
C PRO A 422 -7.79 15.73 10.40
N CYS A 423 -8.23 16.98 10.64
CA CYS A 423 -7.52 18.17 10.20
C CYS A 423 -6.12 18.20 10.82
N ALA A 424 -5.08 18.36 10.02
CA ALA A 424 -3.70 18.30 10.51
C ALA A 424 -3.34 19.44 11.47
N ALA A 425 -4.04 20.57 11.40
CA ALA A 425 -3.79 21.72 12.29
C ALA A 425 -4.38 21.52 13.70
N CYS A 426 -5.54 20.86 13.82
CA CYS A 426 -6.23 20.65 15.11
C CYS A 426 -6.32 19.19 15.56
N ASN A 427 -5.79 18.26 14.75
CA ASN A 427 -5.88 16.82 14.94
C ASN A 427 -7.32 16.33 15.20
N GLY A 428 -8.28 16.83 14.43
CA GLY A 428 -9.70 16.46 14.54
C GLY A 428 -10.47 17.11 15.69
N THR A 429 -9.84 17.88 16.58
CA THR A 429 -10.55 18.50 17.74
C THR A 429 -11.36 19.75 17.38
N HIS A 430 -11.16 20.30 16.19
CA HIS A 430 -11.68 21.60 15.75
C HIS A 430 -11.25 22.80 16.61
N GLN A 431 -10.39 22.59 17.59
CA GLN A 431 -9.87 23.63 18.47
C GLN A 431 -8.36 23.75 18.25
N VAL A 432 -7.89 24.96 18.01
CA VAL A 432 -6.46 25.27 18.02
C VAL A 432 -6.17 26.24 19.15
N ARG A 433 -4.91 26.31 19.55
CA ARG A 433 -4.47 27.29 20.53
C ARG A 433 -4.71 28.70 20.01
N CYS A 434 -5.27 29.57 20.85
CA CYS A 434 -5.54 30.95 20.47
C CYS A 434 -4.22 31.64 20.09
N PRO A 435 -4.07 32.19 18.86
CA PRO A 435 -2.81 32.78 18.41
C PRO A 435 -2.46 34.09 19.13
N VAL A 436 -3.43 34.70 19.84
CA VAL A 436 -3.25 35.97 20.56
C VAL A 436 -2.74 35.71 21.98
N CYS A 437 -3.50 34.95 22.80
CA CYS A 437 -3.06 34.64 24.17
C CYS A 437 -2.13 33.42 24.27
N ARG A 438 -1.92 32.68 23.17
CA ARG A 438 -1.16 31.44 23.15
C ARG A 438 -1.64 30.51 24.26
N GLY A 439 -2.94 30.28 24.38
CA GLY A 439 -3.51 29.39 25.40
C GLY A 439 -3.47 29.90 26.85
N LYS A 440 -2.82 31.03 27.14
CA LYS A 440 -2.74 31.59 28.51
C LYS A 440 -4.05 32.19 29.00
N ARG A 441 -5.08 32.28 28.15
CA ARG A 441 -6.41 32.86 28.40
C ARG A 441 -6.42 34.37 28.68
N LYS A 442 -5.25 34.95 28.97
CA LYS A 442 -4.98 36.35 29.22
C LYS A 442 -3.86 36.87 28.34
N VAL A 443 -3.87 38.17 28.07
CA VAL A 443 -2.88 38.89 27.24
C VAL A 443 -2.46 40.17 27.94
N ASP A 444 -1.21 40.55 27.72
CA ASP A 444 -0.74 41.88 28.05
C ASP A 444 -0.97 42.78 26.84
N ILE A 445 -1.71 43.88 27.02
CA ILE A 445 -1.99 44.84 25.94
C ILE A 445 -1.29 46.16 26.22
N LEU A 446 -0.87 46.86 25.18
CA LEU A 446 -0.44 48.25 25.31
C LEU A 446 -1.61 49.08 25.86
N CYS A 447 -1.33 49.93 26.84
CA CYS A 447 -2.33 50.78 27.43
C CYS A 447 -2.92 51.70 26.35
N PRO A 448 -4.22 51.61 26.04
CA PRO A 448 -4.82 52.39 24.96
C PRO A 448 -4.81 53.90 25.27
N ARG A 449 -4.68 54.28 26.54
CA ARG A 449 -4.67 55.69 26.96
C ARG A 449 -3.33 56.37 26.69
N CYS A 450 -2.21 55.66 26.85
CA CYS A 450 -0.87 56.21 26.67
C CYS A 450 -0.05 55.53 25.56
N GLU A 451 -0.68 54.67 24.77
CA GLU A 451 -0.09 53.96 23.63
C GLU A 451 1.20 53.20 23.97
N GLY A 452 1.30 52.63 25.17
CA GLY A 452 2.47 51.86 25.59
C GLY A 452 3.58 52.65 26.28
N SER A 453 3.56 53.98 26.26
CA SER A 453 4.64 54.79 26.82
C SER A 453 4.70 54.78 28.36
N GLY A 454 3.63 54.35 29.02
CA GLY A 454 3.43 54.49 30.47
C GLY A 454 3.17 55.93 30.92
N ARG A 455 3.14 56.89 30.00
CA ARG A 455 3.07 58.32 30.31
C ARG A 455 2.14 59.08 29.37
N LEU A 456 1.43 60.08 29.88
CA LEU A 456 0.59 60.98 29.10
C LEU A 456 1.35 62.28 28.88
N MET A 457 1.54 62.67 27.61
CA MET A 457 2.03 63.99 27.27
C MET A 457 0.86 64.96 27.22
N THR A 458 0.95 66.05 27.98
CA THR A 458 0.01 67.16 27.97
C THR A 458 0.79 68.46 27.77
N LEU A 459 0.09 69.56 27.46
CA LEU A 459 0.72 70.89 27.38
C LEU A 459 1.44 71.31 28.68
N ARG A 460 1.10 70.69 29.82
CA ARG A 460 1.70 70.97 31.14
C ARG A 460 2.84 70.02 31.52
N GLY A 461 3.27 69.15 30.61
CA GLY A 461 4.34 68.18 30.84
C GLY A 461 3.88 66.72 30.75
N THR A 462 4.74 65.83 31.24
CA THR A 462 4.57 64.37 31.13
C THR A 462 4.10 63.79 32.47
N PHE A 463 2.92 63.15 32.47
CA PHE A 463 2.31 62.58 33.68
C PHE A 463 2.29 61.04 33.62
N PRO A 464 2.39 60.33 34.75
CA PRO A 464 2.21 58.88 34.78
C PRO A 464 0.81 58.49 34.30
N CYS A 465 0.71 57.48 33.45
CA CYS A 465 -0.58 56.99 33.00
C CYS A 465 -1.25 56.17 34.12
N GLU A 466 -2.27 56.73 34.77
CA GLU A 466 -2.99 56.08 35.87
C GLU A 466 -3.63 54.75 35.47
N THR A 467 -4.14 54.65 34.24
CA THR A 467 -4.82 53.45 33.73
C THR A 467 -3.90 52.22 33.73
N CYS A 468 -2.61 52.39 33.41
CA CYS A 468 -1.63 51.29 33.43
C CYS A 468 -0.62 51.41 34.57
N LYS A 469 -0.84 52.34 35.52
CA LYS A 469 0.08 52.63 36.62
C LYS A 469 1.53 52.79 36.15
N SER A 470 1.73 53.54 35.07
CA SER A 470 3.03 53.79 34.44
C SER A 470 3.77 52.58 33.84
N GLN A 471 3.16 51.40 33.77
CA GLN A 471 3.80 50.22 33.18
C GLN A 471 3.81 50.24 31.65
N GLY A 472 2.99 51.10 31.02
CA GLY A 472 2.78 51.11 29.56
C GLY A 472 1.92 49.95 29.06
N THR A 473 1.90 48.83 29.76
CA THR A 473 1.06 47.66 29.47
C THR A 473 0.01 47.43 30.56
N ILE A 474 -1.18 46.99 30.16
CA ILE A 474 -2.18 46.43 31.08
C ILE A 474 -2.01 44.92 31.05
N ARG A 475 -1.61 44.34 32.18
CA ARG A 475 -1.36 42.90 32.32
C ARG A 475 -2.63 42.11 32.55
N ASP A 476 -2.58 40.82 32.24
CA ASP A 476 -3.62 39.84 32.61
C ASP A 476 -5.03 40.14 32.06
N VAL A 477 -5.11 40.87 30.95
CA VAL A 477 -6.40 41.21 30.31
C VAL A 477 -6.99 39.95 29.70
N LYS A 478 -8.25 39.67 30.02
CA LYS A 478 -9.02 38.54 29.46
C LYS A 478 -8.95 38.56 27.94
N CYS A 479 -8.52 37.47 27.33
CA CYS A 479 -8.31 37.42 25.88
C CYS A 479 -9.65 37.41 25.15
N THR A 480 -10.02 38.56 24.57
CA THR A 480 -11.28 38.76 23.84
C THR A 480 -11.45 37.79 22.67
N LYS A 481 -10.36 37.43 21.97
CA LYS A 481 -10.41 36.52 20.82
C LYS A 481 -10.87 35.10 21.17
N CYS A 482 -10.48 34.57 22.34
CA CYS A 482 -10.86 33.21 22.76
C CYS A 482 -11.89 33.19 23.88
N LYS A 483 -12.33 34.35 24.37
CA LYS A 483 -13.23 34.48 25.53
C LYS A 483 -12.76 33.63 26.71
N GLU A 484 -11.47 33.75 27.05
CA GLU A 484 -10.81 33.03 28.16
C GLU A 484 -10.73 31.49 28.04
N THR A 485 -11.15 30.88 26.94
CA THR A 485 -10.98 29.42 26.76
C THR A 485 -9.51 29.03 26.51
N GLY A 486 -8.72 29.94 25.94
CA GLY A 486 -7.37 29.68 25.46
C GLY A 486 -7.31 29.00 24.09
N GLN A 487 -8.46 28.63 23.54
CA GLN A 487 -8.59 27.96 22.25
C GLN A 487 -9.47 28.79 21.31
N VAL A 488 -9.30 28.59 20.01
CA VAL A 488 -10.17 29.17 18.98
C VAL A 488 -10.49 28.08 17.97
N GLU A 489 -11.63 28.22 17.30
CA GLU A 489 -12.01 27.33 16.22
C GLU A 489 -10.91 27.24 15.15
N CYS A 490 -10.63 26.02 14.73
CA CYS A 490 -9.66 25.74 13.69
C CYS A 490 -10.19 26.20 12.33
N LYS A 491 -9.48 27.13 11.71
CA LYS A 491 -9.77 27.67 10.37
C LYS A 491 -8.86 27.08 9.27
N GLY A 492 -8.27 25.91 9.53
CA GLY A 492 -7.45 25.20 8.54
C GLY A 492 -8.28 24.88 7.31
N LEU A 493 -7.67 24.94 6.12
CA LEU A 493 -8.38 24.78 4.85
C LEU A 493 -9.15 23.45 4.75
N THR A 494 -8.65 22.40 5.43
CA THR A 494 -9.27 21.06 5.44
C THR A 494 -10.17 20.81 6.66
N CYS A 495 -10.30 21.78 7.57
CA CYS A 495 -11.03 21.61 8.81
C CYS A 495 -12.54 21.64 8.59
N ARG A 496 -13.24 20.56 8.97
CA ARG A 496 -14.69 20.37 8.76
C ARG A 496 -15.51 20.33 10.06
N GLY A 497 -14.90 20.68 11.18
CA GLY A 497 -15.50 20.47 12.50
C GLY A 497 -14.77 19.38 13.29
N PRO A 498 -15.31 19.05 14.48
CA PRO A 498 -14.77 17.96 15.28
C PRO A 498 -15.02 16.63 14.55
N VAL A 499 -13.99 15.79 14.49
CA VAL A 499 -14.04 14.49 13.82
C VAL A 499 -13.49 13.45 14.79
N GLU A 500 -14.27 12.41 15.05
CA GLU A 500 -13.76 11.23 15.76
C GLU A 500 -12.66 10.57 14.93
N PRO A 501 -11.64 9.96 15.57
CA PRO A 501 -10.66 9.14 14.86
C PRO A 501 -11.41 8.12 14.00
N PRO A 502 -11.24 8.15 12.67
CA PRO A 502 -12.00 7.25 11.82
C PRO A 502 -11.56 5.82 12.10
N THR A 503 -12.51 4.89 11.99
CA THR A 503 -12.22 3.46 11.95
C THR A 503 -12.22 2.98 10.50
N PHE A 504 -11.61 1.81 10.25
CA PHE A 504 -11.59 1.24 8.90
C PHE A 504 -13.02 1.00 8.39
N GLU A 505 -13.87 0.49 9.28
CA GLU A 505 -15.28 0.20 9.05
C GLU A 505 -16.10 1.48 8.84
N ALA A 506 -15.65 2.64 9.34
CA ALA A 506 -16.32 3.91 9.10
C ALA A 506 -16.15 4.40 7.65
N LEU A 507 -15.13 3.91 6.94
CA LEU A 507 -14.84 4.27 5.55
C LEU A 507 -15.38 3.25 4.56
N TYR A 508 -15.26 1.95 4.87
CA TYR A 508 -15.57 0.86 3.96
C TYR A 508 -16.32 -0.27 4.64
N GLU A 509 -17.05 -1.02 3.84
CA GLU A 509 -17.36 -2.41 4.13
C GLU A 509 -16.35 -3.27 3.35
N ASP A 510 -15.73 -4.23 4.02
CA ASP A 510 -14.89 -5.24 3.36
C ASP A 510 -15.60 -6.59 3.31
N ALA A 511 -15.56 -7.22 2.13
CA ALA A 511 -16.06 -8.56 1.92
C ALA A 511 -14.96 -9.40 1.26
N PRO A 512 -14.77 -10.68 1.66
CA PRO A 512 -13.87 -11.57 0.94
C PRO A 512 -14.22 -11.58 -0.55
N CYS A 513 -13.23 -11.42 -1.41
CA CYS A 513 -13.46 -11.43 -2.84
C CYS A 513 -13.89 -12.84 -3.27
N ALA A 514 -15.13 -12.99 -3.72
CA ALA A 514 -15.67 -14.28 -4.17
C ALA A 514 -14.82 -14.91 -5.30
N ALA A 515 -14.33 -14.09 -6.23
CA ALA A 515 -13.55 -14.54 -7.37
C ALA A 515 -12.18 -15.14 -7.01
N CYS A 516 -11.56 -14.73 -5.89
CA CYS A 516 -10.31 -15.32 -5.39
C CYS A 516 -10.43 -15.99 -4.01
N GLY A 517 -11.63 -16.06 -3.45
CA GLY A 517 -11.90 -16.70 -2.16
C GLY A 517 -11.12 -16.06 -1.01
N GLY A 518 -10.88 -14.75 -1.08
CA GLY A 518 -10.09 -14.04 -0.08
C GLY A 518 -8.57 -14.01 -0.33
N THR A 519 -8.04 -14.79 -1.27
CA THR A 519 -6.57 -14.97 -1.39
C THR A 519 -5.84 -13.83 -2.10
N GLY A 520 -6.56 -12.99 -2.84
CA GLY A 520 -5.97 -11.96 -3.71
C GLY A 520 -5.41 -12.51 -5.02
N LEU A 521 -5.25 -13.82 -5.15
CA LEU A 521 -4.62 -14.46 -6.30
C LEU A 521 -5.62 -15.29 -7.10
N ALA A 522 -5.49 -15.26 -8.43
CA ALA A 522 -6.28 -16.12 -9.31
C ALA A 522 -5.75 -17.57 -9.29
N THR A 523 -4.44 -17.74 -9.12
CA THR A 523 -3.76 -19.05 -9.00
C THR A 523 -2.89 -19.08 -7.74
N ARG A 524 -2.77 -20.22 -7.08
CA ARG A 524 -2.05 -20.35 -5.79
C ARG A 524 -0.57 -20.70 -5.96
N ARG A 525 -0.23 -21.51 -6.96
CA ARG A 525 1.14 -21.99 -7.22
C ARG A 525 1.93 -21.11 -8.19
N VAL A 526 1.24 -20.26 -8.91
CA VAL A 526 1.81 -19.19 -9.74
C VAL A 526 1.10 -17.92 -9.30
N ALA A 527 1.79 -16.88 -8.90
CA ALA A 527 1.20 -15.68 -8.35
C ALA A 527 0.62 -14.83 -9.49
N THR A 528 -0.65 -15.02 -9.83
CA THR A 528 -1.39 -14.12 -10.72
C THR A 528 -2.41 -13.34 -9.93
N ARG A 529 -2.51 -12.04 -10.18
CA ARG A 529 -3.42 -11.15 -9.47
C ARG A 529 -4.87 -11.49 -9.80
N CYS A 530 -5.74 -11.53 -8.79
CA CYS A 530 -7.17 -11.59 -9.02
C CYS A 530 -7.66 -10.27 -9.65
N PRO A 531 -8.31 -10.29 -10.81
CA PRO A 531 -8.76 -9.07 -11.50
C PRO A 531 -9.87 -8.33 -10.74
N ALA A 532 -10.73 -9.07 -10.03
CA ALA A 532 -11.86 -8.52 -9.26
C ALA A 532 -11.41 -7.64 -8.07
N CYS A 533 -10.51 -8.15 -7.22
CA CYS A 533 -10.00 -7.40 -6.07
C CYS A 533 -8.61 -6.80 -6.29
N LEU A 534 -8.05 -6.88 -7.49
CA LEU A 534 -6.71 -6.39 -7.82
C LEU A 534 -5.62 -6.80 -6.82
N GLY A 535 -5.70 -8.02 -6.29
CA GLY A 535 -4.66 -8.55 -5.41
C GLY A 535 -4.87 -8.42 -3.91
N ILE A 536 -5.80 -7.57 -3.42
CA ILE A 536 -5.93 -7.37 -1.97
C ILE A 536 -6.74 -8.46 -1.25
N GLY A 537 -7.39 -9.37 -1.97
CA GLY A 537 -8.20 -10.46 -1.42
C GLY A 537 -9.58 -10.06 -0.92
N VAL A 538 -9.84 -8.77 -0.70
CA VAL A 538 -11.14 -8.25 -0.27
C VAL A 538 -11.71 -7.26 -1.29
N ARG A 539 -13.03 -7.10 -1.32
CA ARG A 539 -13.71 -6.02 -2.03
C ARG A 539 -13.86 -4.86 -1.05
N LEU A 540 -13.35 -3.69 -1.41
CA LEU A 540 -13.61 -2.47 -0.65
C LEU A 540 -14.89 -1.82 -1.21
N ILE A 541 -15.89 -1.62 -0.37
CA ILE A 541 -17.13 -0.94 -0.71
C ILE A 541 -17.14 0.42 0.00
N PRO A 542 -16.89 1.54 -0.70
CA PRO A 542 -16.85 2.87 -0.09
C PRO A 542 -18.21 3.25 0.48
N LYS A 543 -18.30 3.53 1.78
CA LYS A 543 -19.57 3.97 2.41
C LYS A 543 -20.08 5.30 1.88
N SER A 544 -19.21 6.11 1.28
CA SER A 544 -19.62 7.37 0.66
C SER A 544 -20.37 7.18 -0.66
N GLU A 545 -20.02 6.14 -1.43
CA GLU A 545 -20.53 5.85 -2.78
C GLU A 545 -20.51 4.31 -2.99
N PRO A 546 -21.46 3.56 -2.38
CA PRO A 546 -21.44 2.09 -2.36
C PRO A 546 -21.52 1.44 -3.75
N GLU A 547 -22.01 2.16 -4.75
CA GLU A 547 -22.08 1.72 -6.14
C GLU A 547 -20.72 1.75 -6.87
N LYS A 548 -19.73 2.49 -6.34
CA LYS A 548 -18.39 2.61 -6.93
C LYS A 548 -17.48 1.49 -6.43
N THR A 549 -17.80 0.24 -6.75
CA THR A 549 -16.94 -0.92 -6.44
C THR A 549 -16.10 -1.34 -7.65
N LEU A 550 -14.99 -2.04 -7.40
CA LEU A 550 -14.15 -2.61 -8.47
C LEU A 550 -14.91 -3.61 -9.36
N ASP A 551 -15.91 -4.29 -8.79
CA ASP A 551 -16.66 -5.37 -9.41
C ASP A 551 -18.05 -4.93 -9.89
N ALA A 552 -18.31 -3.63 -10.03
CA ALA A 552 -19.61 -3.14 -10.50
C ALA A 552 -19.80 -3.49 -11.99
N LYS A 553 -20.36 -4.68 -12.23
CA LYS A 553 -21.02 -5.10 -13.47
C LYS A 553 -22.38 -5.70 -13.14
#